data_AF-A0A6A2SVD6-F1
#
_entry.id   AF-A0A6A2SVD6-F1
#
_cell.length_a   1.000
_cell.length_b   1.000
_cell.length_c   1.000
_cell.angle_alpha   90.00
_cell.angle_beta   90.00
_cell.angle_gamma   90.00
#
_symmetry.space_group_name_H-M   'P 1'
#
loop_
_entity.id
_entity.type
_entity.pdbx_description
1 polymer ?
#
loop_
_entity_poly.entity_id
_entity_poly.type
_entity_poly.pdbx_seq_one_letter_code
_entity_poly.pdbx_strand_id
1 'polypeptide(L)'
;MLPEIVLHGDEKKRFAGWGFPVVLGFVFACGTNASTDAIVPFNRPYFYAQWLLFAVLFLAVFQIGFKIVQMGASDGLTKQDSKTNAFSNKFLLLRFEYGQSKKSKFKDSLRILAAWLPYIVLLYPGVLYWDTGDQVAQFFGISAFGQEPGKIWDHHPFFDTYLYGGFIWLGHAITGSYNVGIFLYAIAQCVFVAVVLACWLSYLKERGVGRVPLKICAMFFCFFPIFPIVFMSLSKDITHAAFFITWLLMFMRLVDTRLEKIKHPSFFLGFLILGLCSSLSKKMGMYIILFCLIILVFGKFRIRFKAAVAGIAAFLFAIVSIVLPNYYYPKANIVPGGGQAAFAMPIELLGRSAHAYPQDVTDSEKEVIESYLVYSWDQISTQYNPYIADPVTGYKLRKGASTPDFLKVWLKIGLRHPMTYLNGFVCLESGWISFSGNDKSSVSYKDVKKSVQYPVQLQMDASVYTVANEDTLGNLIPNKDKNWAQEIVDSITSMLKSIPVVNVLTYVAFWASVFPTFIAYLLWRKRKEYVTAKTMFQLLPYFVSAASLFVYPVSRVTGGGHGGDATRYMFHTLLLAPIVMGLLLSLKKKPQKEK
;
A
#
# COMPACT_ATOMS: atom_id res chain seq x y z
N MET A 1 -47.70 -18.57 16.45
CA MET A 1 -46.30 -18.55 16.94
C MET A 1 -45.39 -18.38 15.74
N LEU A 2 -44.97 -17.15 15.46
CA LEU A 2 -43.93 -16.84 14.48
C LEU A 2 -42.58 -17.24 15.09
N PRO A 3 -41.62 -17.76 14.30
CA PRO A 3 -40.28 -18.01 14.81
C PRO A 3 -39.63 -16.68 15.18
N GLU A 4 -39.10 -16.59 16.40
CA GLU A 4 -38.30 -15.47 16.88
C GLU A 4 -37.20 -15.15 15.87
N ILE A 5 -37.29 -13.97 15.25
CA ILE A 5 -36.28 -13.44 14.36
C ILE A 5 -35.05 -13.12 15.21
N VAL A 6 -34.04 -13.97 15.06
CA VAL A 6 -32.64 -13.75 15.45
C VAL A 6 -32.19 -12.41 14.87
N LEU A 7 -31.90 -11.41 15.72
CA LEU A 7 -30.79 -10.44 15.62
C LEU A 7 -30.93 -9.28 16.63
N HIS A 8 -30.98 -9.58 17.93
CA HIS A 8 -30.49 -8.60 18.90
C HIS A 8 -28.97 -8.68 18.96
N GLY A 9 -28.31 -7.95 18.07
CA GLY A 9 -26.95 -7.48 18.29
C GLY A 9 -26.97 -6.39 19.36
N ASP A 10 -27.20 -6.79 20.61
CA ASP A 10 -27.06 -6.05 21.87
C ASP A 10 -27.06 -4.50 21.76
N GLU A 11 -28.26 -3.90 21.71
CA GLU A 11 -28.45 -2.45 21.93
C GLU A 11 -27.81 -1.98 23.26
N LYS A 12 -27.57 -2.91 24.21
CA LYS A 12 -26.88 -2.65 25.50
C LYS A 12 -25.41 -2.25 25.37
N LYS A 13 -24.83 -2.18 24.16
CA LYS A 13 -23.44 -1.74 23.91
C LYS A 13 -23.33 -0.62 22.88
N ARG A 14 -24.28 0.34 22.88
CA ARG A 14 -24.30 1.50 21.96
C ARG A 14 -22.94 2.19 21.84
N PHE A 15 -22.22 2.35 22.96
CA PHE A 15 -20.91 3.04 23.03
C PHE A 15 -19.68 2.16 22.77
N ALA A 16 -19.83 0.84 22.59
CA ALA A 16 -18.68 -0.04 22.43
C ALA A 16 -17.92 0.30 21.13
N GLY A 17 -16.63 0.60 21.27
CA GLY A 17 -15.73 0.89 20.15
C GLY A 17 -15.72 2.35 19.69
N TRP A 18 -16.40 3.27 20.39
CA TRP A 18 -16.39 4.71 20.03
C TRP A 18 -15.00 5.35 20.06
N GLY A 19 -14.05 4.77 20.80
CA GLY A 19 -12.65 5.23 20.77
C GLY A 19 -12.04 5.22 19.37
N PHE A 20 -12.39 4.27 18.50
CA PHE A 20 -11.86 4.20 17.13
C PHE A 20 -12.23 5.44 16.29
N PRO A 21 -13.51 5.76 16.05
CA PRO A 21 -13.89 6.95 15.28
C PRO A 21 -13.50 8.28 15.95
N VAL A 22 -13.46 8.35 17.30
CA VAL A 22 -13.02 9.57 18.01
C VAL A 22 -11.53 9.82 17.82
N VAL A 23 -10.69 8.79 17.97
CA VAL A 23 -9.24 8.90 17.72
C VAL A 23 -8.97 9.16 16.25
N LEU A 24 -9.69 8.50 15.33
CA LEU A 24 -9.60 8.79 13.91
C LEU A 24 -9.97 10.24 13.60
N GLY A 25 -10.99 10.79 14.27
CA GLY A 25 -11.35 12.19 14.13
C GLY A 25 -10.26 13.15 14.59
N PHE A 26 -9.55 12.82 15.67
CA PHE A 26 -8.39 13.59 16.13
C PHE A 26 -7.26 13.54 15.10
N VAL A 27 -6.95 12.34 14.60
CA VAL A 27 -5.93 12.12 13.57
C VAL A 27 -6.25 12.89 12.29
N PHE A 28 -7.51 12.94 11.86
CA PHE A 28 -7.93 13.71 10.69
C PHE A 28 -7.90 15.23 10.94
N ALA A 29 -8.24 15.70 12.14
CA ALA A 29 -8.04 17.12 12.48
C ALA A 29 -6.55 17.51 12.43
N CYS A 30 -5.67 16.66 12.96
CA CYS A 30 -4.23 16.83 12.83
C CYS A 30 -3.79 16.83 11.35
N GLY A 31 -4.20 15.81 10.60
CA GLY A 31 -3.86 15.61 9.19
C GLY A 31 -4.31 16.75 8.30
N THR A 32 -5.55 17.22 8.42
CA THR A 32 -6.09 18.31 7.61
C THR A 32 -5.35 19.62 7.82
N ASN A 33 -5.08 20.00 9.08
CA ASN A 33 -4.29 21.21 9.34
C ASN A 33 -2.84 21.05 8.89
N ALA A 34 -2.23 19.88 9.15
CA ALA A 34 -0.87 19.62 8.74
C ALA A 34 -0.74 19.62 7.21
N SER A 35 -1.73 19.11 6.47
CA SER A 35 -1.73 19.04 5.01
C SER A 35 -1.95 20.40 4.34
N THR A 36 -2.70 21.29 4.97
CA THR A 36 -2.99 22.62 4.42
C THR A 36 -1.95 23.65 4.85
N ASP A 37 -1.64 23.70 6.15
CA ASP A 37 -0.87 24.79 6.78
C ASP A 37 0.53 24.38 7.27
N ALA A 38 0.93 23.13 7.07
CA ALA A 38 2.18 22.56 7.59
C ALA A 38 2.34 22.68 9.12
N ILE A 39 1.22 22.71 9.86
CA ILE A 39 1.18 22.82 11.33
C ILE A 39 -0.06 22.14 11.90
N VAL A 40 0.05 21.62 13.13
CA VAL A 40 -1.06 21.15 13.95
C VAL A 40 -1.36 22.19 15.05
N PRO A 41 -2.48 22.94 14.93
CA PRO A 41 -2.76 24.12 15.74
C PRO A 41 -3.44 23.75 17.07
N PHE A 42 -2.75 22.99 17.93
CA PHE A 42 -3.30 22.53 19.23
C PHE A 42 -3.76 23.66 20.16
N ASN A 43 -3.22 24.87 20.00
CA ASN A 43 -3.60 26.05 20.79
C ASN A 43 -4.79 26.83 20.22
N ARG A 44 -5.39 26.39 19.12
CA ARG A 44 -6.49 27.10 18.45
C ARG A 44 -7.83 26.40 18.69
N PRO A 45 -8.89 27.14 19.10
CA PRO A 45 -10.21 26.54 19.34
C PRO A 45 -10.80 25.80 18.14
N TYR A 46 -10.55 26.27 16.91
CA TYR A 46 -11.09 25.64 15.70
C TYR A 46 -10.56 24.21 15.47
N PHE A 47 -9.37 23.87 15.98
CA PHE A 47 -8.84 22.50 15.92
C PHE A 47 -9.77 21.51 16.63
N TYR A 48 -10.24 21.89 17.83
CA TYR A 48 -11.14 21.06 18.63
C TYR A 48 -12.54 20.97 18.01
N ALA A 49 -13.01 22.04 17.35
CA ALA A 49 -14.25 22.00 16.57
C ALA A 49 -14.15 21.05 15.37
N GLN A 50 -13.02 21.08 14.64
CA GLN A 50 -12.75 20.14 13.53
C GLN A 50 -12.65 18.70 14.03
N TRP A 51 -11.96 18.46 15.15
CA TRP A 51 -11.89 17.13 15.76
C TRP A 51 -13.29 16.63 16.12
N LEU A 52 -14.10 17.43 16.80
CA LEU A 52 -15.48 17.07 17.14
C LEU A 52 -16.29 16.72 15.89
N LEU A 53 -16.19 17.54 14.84
CA LEU A 53 -16.88 17.31 13.57
C LEU A 53 -16.48 15.96 12.95
N PHE A 54 -15.18 15.70 12.79
CA PHE A 54 -14.72 14.41 12.24
C PHE A 54 -15.12 13.23 13.13
N ALA A 55 -15.06 13.37 14.45
CA ALA A 55 -15.46 12.31 15.37
C ALA A 55 -16.94 11.96 15.20
N VAL A 56 -17.83 12.96 15.10
CA VAL A 56 -19.27 12.76 14.86
C VAL A 56 -19.51 12.11 13.49
N LEU A 57 -18.83 12.58 12.44
CA LEU A 57 -18.94 12.00 11.10
C LEU A 57 -18.50 10.54 11.06
N PHE A 58 -17.33 10.22 11.59
CA PHE A 58 -16.84 8.85 11.63
C PHE A 58 -17.69 7.94 12.53
N LEU A 59 -18.23 8.46 13.64
CA LEU A 59 -19.19 7.72 14.46
C LEU A 59 -20.43 7.33 13.63
N ALA A 60 -21.00 8.27 12.88
CA ALA A 60 -22.15 8.01 12.02
C ALA A 60 -21.81 6.98 10.93
N VAL A 61 -20.71 7.19 10.20
CA VAL A 61 -20.24 6.29 9.13
C VAL A 61 -19.97 4.88 9.67
N PHE A 62 -19.30 4.74 10.81
CA PHE A 62 -18.96 3.44 11.37
C PHE A 62 -20.20 2.70 11.89
N GLN A 63 -21.18 3.42 12.44
CA GLN A 63 -22.45 2.81 12.87
C GLN A 63 -23.28 2.35 11.66
N ILE A 64 -23.39 3.16 10.62
CA ILE A 64 -24.07 2.79 9.37
C ILE A 64 -23.37 1.59 8.72
N GLY A 65 -22.05 1.65 8.58
CA GLY A 65 -21.24 0.56 8.04
C GLY A 65 -21.40 -0.74 8.84
N PHE A 66 -21.43 -0.66 10.17
CA PHE A 66 -21.67 -1.83 11.03
C PHE A 66 -23.04 -2.47 10.78
N LYS A 67 -24.11 -1.66 10.65
CA LYS A 67 -25.46 -2.16 10.32
C LYS A 67 -25.48 -2.84 8.95
N ILE A 68 -24.85 -2.23 7.94
CA ILE A 68 -24.73 -2.82 6.58
C ILE A 68 -24.01 -4.17 6.64
N VAL A 69 -22.90 -4.27 7.39
CA VAL A 69 -22.15 -5.53 7.58
C VAL A 69 -23.03 -6.60 8.24
N GLN A 70 -23.86 -6.22 9.22
CA GLN A 70 -24.77 -7.16 9.89
C GLN A 70 -25.84 -7.69 8.93
N MET A 71 -26.47 -6.82 8.15
CA MET A 71 -27.47 -7.21 7.13
C MET A 71 -26.87 -8.15 6.08
N GLY A 72 -25.65 -7.85 5.60
CA GLY A 72 -24.96 -8.72 4.64
C GLY A 72 -24.56 -10.09 5.22
N ALA A 73 -24.39 -10.20 6.54
CA ALA A 73 -24.11 -11.47 7.21
C ALA A 73 -25.36 -12.32 7.44
N SER A 74 -26.53 -11.71 7.66
CA SER A 74 -27.80 -12.41 7.89
C SER A 74 -28.37 -13.06 6.63
N ASP A 75 -28.27 -12.36 5.49
CA ASP A 75 -28.73 -12.88 4.19
C ASP A 75 -27.92 -14.10 3.70
N GLY A 76 -26.68 -14.25 4.18
CA GLY A 76 -25.83 -15.40 3.90
C GLY A 76 -26.29 -16.69 4.60
N LEU A 77 -27.05 -16.58 5.70
CA LEU A 77 -27.52 -17.72 6.49
C LEU A 77 -28.93 -18.17 6.08
N THR A 78 -29.76 -17.29 5.53
CA THR A 78 -31.18 -17.57 5.22
C THR A 78 -31.44 -18.08 3.80
N LYS A 79 -30.46 -18.02 2.88
CA LYS A 79 -30.63 -18.43 1.46
C LYS A 79 -29.70 -19.58 1.03
N GLN A 80 -29.50 -20.56 1.90
CA GLN A 80 -28.90 -21.83 1.47
C GLN A 80 -29.91 -22.71 0.71
N ASP A 81 -31.22 -22.45 0.87
CA ASP A 81 -32.31 -23.10 0.13
C ASP A 81 -33.28 -22.08 -0.49
N SER A 82 -33.02 -21.64 -1.72
CA SER A 82 -34.12 -21.18 -2.58
C SER A 82 -33.74 -21.32 -4.04
N LYS A 83 -34.58 -22.07 -4.77
CA LYS A 83 -34.52 -22.38 -6.19
C LYS A 83 -34.05 -21.20 -7.04
N THR A 84 -33.13 -21.49 -7.95
CA THR A 84 -32.72 -20.62 -9.04
C THR A 84 -33.94 -20.26 -9.89
N ASN A 85 -34.46 -19.04 -9.73
CA ASN A 85 -35.32 -18.45 -10.73
C ASN A 85 -34.52 -18.29 -12.03
N ALA A 86 -35.13 -18.77 -13.12
CA ALA A 86 -34.63 -18.70 -14.47
C ALA A 86 -34.49 -17.24 -14.91
N PHE A 87 -33.30 -16.67 -14.69
CA PHE A 87 -32.88 -15.45 -15.36
C PHE A 87 -32.18 -15.85 -16.65
N SER A 88 -32.59 -15.24 -17.77
CA SER A 88 -32.25 -15.59 -19.16
C SER A 88 -30.82 -16.12 -19.39
N ASN A 89 -30.71 -17.17 -20.22
CA ASN A 89 -29.45 -17.84 -20.61
C ASN A 89 -28.34 -16.91 -21.15
N LYS A 90 -28.64 -15.67 -21.56
CA LYS A 90 -27.65 -14.69 -22.02
C LYS A 90 -26.67 -14.21 -20.93
N PHE A 91 -27.03 -14.26 -19.65
CA PHE A 91 -26.17 -13.82 -18.54
C PHE A 91 -25.32 -14.93 -17.91
N LEU A 92 -25.38 -16.16 -18.43
CA LEU A 92 -24.62 -17.30 -17.89
C LEU A 92 -23.10 -17.10 -18.01
N LEU A 93 -22.65 -16.41 -19.08
CA LEU A 93 -21.24 -16.12 -19.35
C LEU A 93 -20.63 -15.18 -18.31
N LEU A 94 -21.40 -14.24 -17.77
CA LEU A 94 -20.97 -13.25 -16.77
C LEU A 94 -21.08 -13.77 -15.32
N ARG A 95 -21.61 -14.97 -15.11
CA ARG A 95 -21.81 -15.53 -13.76
C ARG A 95 -20.52 -16.16 -13.24
N PHE A 96 -19.95 -15.55 -12.22
CA PHE A 96 -18.85 -16.14 -11.47
C PHE A 96 -19.26 -17.46 -10.81
N GLU A 97 -18.38 -18.45 -10.88
CA GLU A 97 -18.62 -19.79 -10.35
C GLU A 97 -18.10 -19.93 -8.91
N TYR A 98 -16.98 -19.26 -8.61
CA TYR A 98 -16.28 -19.30 -7.33
C TYR A 98 -15.86 -20.73 -6.93
N GLY A 99 -15.77 -21.65 -7.89
CA GLY A 99 -15.56 -23.08 -7.62
C GLY A 99 -14.13 -23.40 -7.19
N GLN A 100 -13.94 -24.57 -6.59
CA GLN A 100 -12.62 -25.03 -6.14
C GLN A 100 -11.77 -25.63 -7.26
N SER A 101 -12.41 -26.12 -8.33
CA SER A 101 -11.72 -26.76 -9.44
C SER A 101 -10.87 -25.76 -10.24
N LYS A 102 -9.77 -26.25 -10.83
CA LYS A 102 -8.89 -25.45 -11.70
C LYS A 102 -9.67 -24.80 -12.85
N LYS A 103 -10.62 -25.54 -13.45
CA LYS A 103 -11.51 -25.06 -14.52
C LYS A 103 -12.35 -23.86 -14.08
N SER A 104 -12.87 -23.89 -12.86
CA SER A 104 -13.72 -22.81 -12.34
C SER A 104 -12.92 -21.53 -12.11
N LYS A 105 -11.74 -21.66 -11.49
CA LYS A 105 -10.80 -20.54 -11.27
C LYS A 105 -10.34 -19.92 -12.59
N PHE A 106 -10.03 -20.75 -13.58
CA PHE A 106 -9.64 -20.29 -14.92
C PHE A 106 -10.76 -19.51 -15.62
N LYS A 107 -12.02 -19.97 -15.54
CA LYS A 107 -13.14 -19.20 -16.10
C LYS A 107 -13.37 -17.88 -15.37
N ASP A 108 -13.29 -17.88 -14.04
CA ASP A 108 -13.42 -16.65 -13.26
C ASP A 108 -12.29 -15.66 -13.55
N SER A 109 -11.06 -16.13 -13.78
CA SER A 109 -9.96 -15.25 -14.20
C SER A 109 -10.16 -14.67 -15.60
N LEU A 110 -10.70 -15.45 -16.55
CA LEU A 110 -11.06 -14.93 -17.87
C LEU A 110 -12.16 -13.85 -17.79
N ARG A 111 -13.10 -13.97 -16.86
CA ARG A 111 -14.14 -12.93 -16.64
C ARG A 111 -13.56 -11.63 -16.12
N ILE A 112 -12.59 -11.71 -15.20
CA ILE A 112 -11.85 -10.53 -14.71
C ILE A 112 -11.08 -9.90 -15.87
N LEU A 113 -10.34 -10.70 -16.64
CA LEU A 113 -9.59 -10.21 -17.79
C LEU A 113 -10.49 -9.60 -18.87
N ALA A 114 -11.65 -10.18 -19.13
CA ALA A 114 -12.62 -9.60 -20.07
C ALA A 114 -13.13 -8.23 -19.60
N ALA A 115 -13.31 -8.04 -18.28
CA ALA A 115 -13.68 -6.73 -17.73
C ALA A 115 -12.53 -5.72 -17.80
N TRP A 116 -11.27 -6.18 -17.69
CA TRP A 116 -10.09 -5.34 -17.77
C TRP A 116 -9.63 -5.06 -19.21
N LEU A 117 -10.07 -5.88 -20.19
CA LEU A 117 -9.67 -5.78 -21.59
C LEU A 117 -9.81 -4.37 -22.18
N PRO A 118 -10.90 -3.60 -21.93
CA PRO A 118 -10.99 -2.23 -22.43
C PRO A 118 -9.83 -1.35 -21.96
N TYR A 119 -9.45 -1.43 -20.69
CA TYR A 119 -8.31 -0.67 -20.15
C TYR A 119 -6.98 -1.18 -20.71
N ILE A 120 -6.81 -2.50 -20.84
CA ILE A 120 -5.59 -3.10 -21.40
C ILE A 120 -5.36 -2.58 -22.82
N VAL A 121 -6.42 -2.49 -23.64
CA VAL A 121 -6.34 -1.97 -25.01
C VAL A 121 -6.09 -0.46 -25.02
N LEU A 122 -6.84 0.32 -24.24
CA LEU A 122 -6.73 1.78 -24.23
C LEU A 122 -5.41 2.28 -23.63
N LEU A 123 -4.78 1.51 -22.75
CA LEU A 123 -3.52 1.86 -22.10
C LEU A 123 -2.30 1.27 -22.80
N TYR A 124 -2.42 0.68 -24.00
CA TYR A 124 -1.24 0.28 -24.77
C TYR A 124 -0.28 1.47 -24.96
N PRO A 125 1.04 1.31 -24.73
CA PRO A 125 1.78 0.07 -24.46
C PRO A 125 1.90 -0.31 -22.97
N GLY A 126 1.30 0.43 -22.07
CA GLY A 126 1.48 0.36 -20.62
C GLY A 126 2.07 1.66 -20.09
N VAL A 127 2.22 1.72 -18.77
CA VAL A 127 2.59 2.96 -18.07
C VAL A 127 3.91 2.77 -17.32
N LEU A 128 4.95 3.51 -17.70
CA LEU A 128 6.18 3.64 -16.93
C LEU A 128 6.11 4.89 -16.05
N TYR A 129 6.43 4.73 -14.77
CA TYR A 129 6.72 5.87 -13.89
C TYR A 129 8.12 6.41 -14.15
N TRP A 130 8.32 7.71 -13.89
CA TRP A 130 9.59 8.42 -14.11
C TRP A 130 10.80 7.69 -13.51
N ASP A 131 10.69 7.28 -12.25
CA ASP A 131 11.73 6.54 -11.53
C ASP A 131 11.93 5.11 -12.05
N THR A 132 10.88 4.50 -12.60
CA THR A 132 10.97 3.19 -13.25
C THR A 132 11.63 3.30 -14.62
N GLY A 133 11.49 4.45 -15.30
CA GLY A 133 12.19 4.74 -16.54
C GLY A 133 13.71 4.73 -16.35
N ASP A 134 14.21 5.49 -15.38
CA ASP A 134 15.65 5.50 -15.03
C ASP A 134 16.14 4.14 -14.52
N GLN A 135 15.29 3.39 -13.79
CA GLN A 135 15.59 2.02 -13.40
C GLN A 135 15.82 1.11 -14.62
N VAL A 136 14.96 1.19 -15.64
CA VAL A 136 15.09 0.43 -16.89
C VAL A 136 16.27 0.94 -17.73
N ALA A 137 16.57 2.23 -17.71
CA ALA A 137 17.73 2.80 -18.41
C ALA A 137 19.04 2.11 -17.96
N GLN A 138 19.21 1.87 -16.65
CA GLN A 138 20.36 1.16 -16.09
C GLN A 138 20.50 -0.27 -16.64
N PHE A 139 19.40 -0.98 -16.89
CA PHE A 139 19.43 -2.30 -17.53
C PHE A 139 20.03 -2.23 -18.95
N PHE A 140 19.70 -1.18 -19.71
CA PHE A 140 20.26 -0.95 -21.05
C PHE A 140 21.67 -0.35 -21.04
N GLY A 141 22.31 -0.27 -19.87
CA GLY A 141 23.65 0.28 -19.72
C GLY A 141 23.71 1.80 -19.82
N ILE A 142 22.57 2.50 -19.76
CA ILE A 142 22.48 3.96 -19.78
C ILE A 142 22.73 4.49 -18.36
N SER A 143 23.55 5.54 -18.26
CA SER A 143 23.79 6.28 -17.01
C SER A 143 22.48 6.87 -16.49
N ALA A 144 22.10 6.55 -15.26
CA ALA A 144 20.91 7.09 -14.59
C ALA A 144 21.09 7.09 -13.06
N PHE A 145 20.37 7.97 -12.36
CA PHE A 145 20.51 8.19 -10.92
C PHE A 145 21.96 8.46 -10.44
N GLY A 146 22.75 9.15 -11.28
CA GLY A 146 24.14 9.47 -11.01
C GLY A 146 25.06 8.24 -10.93
N GLN A 147 24.66 7.10 -11.49
CA GLN A 147 25.52 5.93 -11.67
C GLN A 147 26.14 5.92 -13.07
N GLU A 148 27.37 5.45 -13.18
CA GLU A 148 28.03 5.24 -14.47
C GLU A 148 27.31 4.19 -15.33
N PRO A 149 27.45 4.26 -16.68
CA PRO A 149 26.99 3.24 -17.60
C PRO A 149 27.35 1.80 -17.16
N GLY A 150 26.37 0.90 -17.24
CA GLY A 150 26.55 -0.52 -16.87
C GLY A 150 26.48 -0.82 -15.37
N LYS A 151 26.14 0.16 -14.51
CA LYS A 151 25.87 -0.04 -13.09
C LYS A 151 24.37 0.02 -12.80
N ILE A 152 23.88 -0.95 -12.03
CA ILE A 152 22.51 -0.94 -11.50
C ILE A 152 22.54 -0.47 -10.05
N TRP A 153 21.66 0.45 -9.67
CA TRP A 153 21.55 0.92 -8.29
C TRP A 153 20.34 0.30 -7.58
N ASP A 154 20.60 -0.52 -6.56
CA ASP A 154 19.57 -1.20 -5.75
C ASP A 154 18.81 -0.26 -4.78
N HIS A 155 18.79 1.05 -5.07
CA HIS A 155 17.81 1.97 -4.52
C HIS A 155 16.41 1.69 -5.11
N HIS A 156 16.38 1.39 -6.42
CA HIS A 156 15.27 0.67 -7.04
C HIS A 156 15.65 -0.80 -7.13
N PRO A 157 14.80 -1.75 -6.72
CA PRO A 157 15.25 -3.11 -6.52
C PRO A 157 15.78 -3.76 -7.81
N PHE A 158 16.99 -4.32 -7.73
CA PHE A 158 17.67 -4.89 -8.91
C PHE A 158 16.83 -5.97 -9.61
N PHE A 159 16.04 -6.72 -8.82
CA PHE A 159 15.14 -7.74 -9.34
C PHE A 159 14.11 -7.18 -10.31
N ASP A 160 13.48 -6.05 -9.96
CA ASP A 160 12.52 -5.38 -10.84
C ASP A 160 13.23 -4.77 -12.05
N THR A 161 14.47 -4.28 -11.90
CA THR A 161 15.29 -3.77 -13.01
C THR A 161 15.49 -4.84 -14.09
N TYR A 162 15.92 -6.04 -13.71
CA TYR A 162 16.08 -7.15 -14.63
C TYR A 162 14.74 -7.67 -15.16
N LEU A 163 13.70 -7.68 -14.34
CA LEU A 163 12.38 -8.11 -14.76
C LEU A 163 11.82 -7.20 -15.86
N TYR A 164 11.75 -5.88 -15.62
CA TYR A 164 11.25 -4.93 -16.60
C TYR A 164 12.15 -4.85 -17.82
N GLY A 165 13.46 -4.68 -17.60
CA GLY A 165 14.45 -4.61 -18.67
C GLY A 165 14.43 -5.85 -19.57
N GLY A 166 14.29 -7.05 -18.99
CA GLY A 166 14.20 -8.29 -19.75
C GLY A 166 12.98 -8.38 -20.67
N PHE A 167 11.79 -7.97 -20.21
CA PHE A 167 10.60 -7.90 -21.05
C PHE A 167 10.72 -6.83 -22.14
N ILE A 168 11.24 -5.65 -21.78
CA ILE A 168 11.43 -4.51 -22.70
C ILE A 168 12.45 -4.87 -23.80
N TRP A 169 13.55 -5.50 -23.41
CA TRP A 169 14.56 -6.04 -24.33
C TRP A 169 13.97 -7.12 -25.23
N LEU A 170 13.22 -8.09 -24.68
CA LEU A 170 12.60 -9.16 -25.47
C LEU A 170 11.62 -8.61 -26.51
N GLY A 171 10.80 -7.62 -26.12
CA GLY A 171 9.87 -6.95 -27.04
C GLY A 171 10.61 -6.27 -28.19
N HIS A 172 11.69 -5.55 -27.90
CA HIS A 172 12.53 -4.93 -28.91
C HIS A 172 13.24 -5.97 -29.79
N ALA A 173 13.79 -7.04 -29.21
CA ALA A 173 14.50 -8.08 -29.95
C ALA A 173 13.59 -8.82 -30.95
N ILE A 174 12.32 -9.01 -30.62
CA ILE A 174 11.36 -9.72 -31.49
C ILE A 174 10.69 -8.78 -32.51
N THR A 175 10.39 -7.53 -32.13
CA THR A 175 9.52 -6.64 -32.94
C THR A 175 10.16 -5.32 -33.35
N GLY A 176 11.37 -5.02 -32.87
CA GLY A 176 12.01 -3.71 -32.99
C GLY A 176 11.44 -2.64 -32.04
N SER A 177 10.40 -2.94 -31.24
CA SER A 177 9.70 -1.95 -30.41
C SER A 177 9.83 -2.22 -28.91
N TYR A 178 10.44 -1.28 -28.18
CA TYR A 178 10.48 -1.31 -26.70
C TYR A 178 9.08 -1.26 -26.07
N ASN A 179 8.15 -0.54 -26.70
CA ASN A 179 6.75 -0.44 -26.28
C ASN A 179 6.05 -1.81 -26.26
N VAL A 180 6.36 -2.70 -27.19
CA VAL A 180 5.83 -4.08 -27.15
C VAL A 180 6.27 -4.79 -25.88
N GLY A 181 7.52 -4.60 -25.44
CA GLY A 181 8.02 -5.23 -24.23
C GLY A 181 7.39 -4.68 -22.94
N ILE A 182 7.13 -3.37 -22.86
CA ILE A 182 6.32 -2.76 -21.78
C ILE A 182 4.95 -3.47 -21.73
N PHE A 183 4.31 -3.64 -22.89
CA PHE A 183 2.98 -4.22 -22.99
C PHE A 183 2.95 -5.70 -22.62
N LEU A 184 3.96 -6.47 -23.03
CA LEU A 184 4.11 -7.87 -22.67
C LEU A 184 4.20 -8.05 -21.14
N TYR A 185 4.98 -7.21 -20.46
CA TYR A 185 5.04 -7.22 -19.01
C TYR A 185 3.68 -6.87 -18.38
N ALA A 186 3.06 -5.78 -18.83
CA ALA A 186 1.78 -5.31 -18.30
C ALA A 186 0.66 -6.36 -18.43
N ILE A 187 0.57 -7.04 -19.58
CA ILE A 187 -0.37 -8.15 -19.79
C ILE A 187 -0.02 -9.33 -18.88
N ALA A 188 1.25 -9.73 -18.79
CA ALA A 188 1.66 -10.84 -17.93
C ALA A 188 1.27 -10.57 -16.46
N GLN A 189 1.47 -9.34 -15.99
CA GLN A 189 1.03 -8.88 -14.67
C GLN A 189 -0.49 -8.95 -14.51
N CYS A 190 -1.26 -8.43 -15.47
CA CYS A 190 -2.74 -8.48 -15.44
C CYS A 190 -3.27 -9.92 -15.40
N VAL A 191 -2.73 -10.81 -16.24
CA VAL A 191 -3.10 -12.24 -16.29
C VAL A 191 -2.78 -12.92 -14.97
N PHE A 192 -1.58 -12.72 -14.44
CA PHE A 192 -1.16 -13.28 -13.17
C PHE A 192 -2.11 -12.87 -12.04
N VAL A 193 -2.40 -11.57 -11.92
CA VAL A 193 -3.27 -11.07 -10.85
C VAL A 193 -4.72 -11.52 -11.03
N ALA A 194 -5.26 -11.55 -12.25
CA ALA A 194 -6.62 -12.03 -12.50
C ALA A 194 -6.80 -13.49 -12.04
N VAL A 195 -5.80 -14.35 -12.26
CA VAL A 195 -5.78 -15.74 -11.75
C VAL A 195 -5.78 -15.77 -10.22
N VAL A 196 -4.97 -14.92 -9.59
CA VAL A 196 -4.86 -14.84 -8.13
C VAL A 196 -6.16 -14.32 -7.51
N LEU A 197 -6.80 -13.31 -8.09
CA LEU A 197 -8.10 -12.80 -7.63
C LEU A 197 -9.21 -13.85 -7.75
N ALA A 198 -9.24 -14.62 -8.84
CA ALA A 198 -10.15 -15.77 -8.95
C ALA A 198 -9.90 -16.83 -7.85
N CYS A 199 -8.63 -17.07 -7.50
CA CYS A 199 -8.27 -17.96 -6.39
C CYS A 199 -8.70 -17.40 -5.03
N TRP A 200 -8.62 -16.09 -4.82
CA TRP A 200 -9.14 -15.41 -3.63
C TRP A 200 -10.66 -15.54 -3.50
N LEU A 201 -11.41 -15.26 -4.57
CA LEU A 201 -12.87 -15.41 -4.57
C LEU A 201 -13.29 -16.85 -4.26
N SER A 202 -12.58 -17.82 -4.85
CA SER A 202 -12.76 -19.25 -4.55
C SER A 202 -12.45 -19.58 -3.07
N TYR A 203 -11.37 -19.02 -2.52
CA TYR A 203 -11.00 -19.18 -1.11
C TYR A 203 -12.06 -18.57 -0.16
N LEU A 204 -12.56 -17.37 -0.46
CA LEU A 204 -13.62 -16.73 0.32
C LEU A 204 -14.91 -17.57 0.31
N LYS A 205 -15.27 -18.17 -0.83
CA LYS A 205 -16.41 -19.10 -0.88
C LYS A 205 -16.17 -20.33 0.00
N GLU A 206 -14.98 -20.93 -0.05
CA GLU A 206 -14.62 -22.07 0.80
C GLU A 206 -14.75 -21.73 2.30
N ARG A 207 -14.43 -20.49 2.65
CA ARG A 207 -14.58 -19.95 4.00
C ARG A 207 -16.03 -19.72 4.43
N GLY A 208 -16.99 -19.85 3.52
CA GLY A 208 -18.42 -19.69 3.79
C GLY A 208 -18.94 -18.28 3.58
N VAL A 209 -18.24 -17.43 2.82
CA VAL A 209 -18.79 -16.12 2.44
C VAL A 209 -20.00 -16.32 1.53
N GLY A 210 -21.10 -15.62 1.83
CA GLY A 210 -22.34 -15.69 1.05
C GLY A 210 -22.19 -15.19 -0.39
N ARG A 211 -23.14 -15.57 -1.27
CA ARG A 211 -23.08 -15.23 -2.70
C ARG A 211 -23.13 -13.72 -2.97
N VAL A 212 -23.90 -12.95 -2.20
CA VAL A 212 -24.04 -11.50 -2.42
C VAL A 212 -22.72 -10.77 -2.12
N PRO A 213 -22.08 -10.94 -0.95
CA PRO A 213 -20.76 -10.36 -0.70
C PRO A 213 -19.68 -10.81 -1.69
N LEU A 214 -19.68 -12.08 -2.12
CA LEU A 214 -18.76 -12.55 -3.17
C LEU A 214 -18.99 -11.85 -4.50
N LYS A 215 -20.26 -11.61 -4.87
CA LYS A 215 -20.60 -10.84 -6.07
C LYS A 215 -20.12 -9.41 -5.96
N ILE A 216 -20.36 -8.72 -4.84
CA ILE A 216 -19.88 -7.35 -4.61
C ILE A 216 -18.35 -7.29 -4.73
N CYS A 217 -17.64 -8.23 -4.09
CA CYS A 217 -16.20 -8.35 -4.17
C CYS A 217 -15.69 -8.54 -5.62
N ALA A 218 -16.29 -9.47 -6.36
CA ALA A 218 -15.95 -9.70 -7.77
C ALA A 218 -16.23 -8.48 -8.65
N MET A 219 -17.39 -7.82 -8.48
CA MET A 219 -17.75 -6.62 -9.23
C MET A 219 -16.79 -5.47 -8.93
N PHE A 220 -16.35 -5.32 -7.68
CA PHE A 220 -15.37 -4.29 -7.32
C PHE A 220 -14.02 -4.53 -8.02
N PHE A 221 -13.52 -5.76 -8.04
CA PHE A 221 -12.31 -6.09 -8.79
C PHE A 221 -12.45 -5.92 -10.31
N CYS A 222 -13.61 -6.22 -10.88
CA CYS A 222 -13.84 -6.10 -12.32
C CYS A 222 -14.02 -4.65 -12.79
N PHE A 223 -14.70 -3.81 -12.00
CA PHE A 223 -15.24 -2.54 -12.51
C PHE A 223 -14.73 -1.29 -11.78
N PHE A 224 -13.98 -1.41 -10.68
CA PHE A 224 -13.30 -0.24 -10.13
C PHE A 224 -12.04 0.04 -10.96
N PRO A 225 -11.98 1.15 -11.72
CA PRO A 225 -11.00 1.34 -12.81
C PRO A 225 -9.56 1.44 -12.34
N ILE A 226 -9.33 1.79 -11.06
CA ILE A 226 -7.99 1.85 -10.49
C ILE A 226 -7.28 0.50 -10.58
N PHE A 227 -7.98 -0.64 -10.48
CA PHE A 227 -7.34 -1.96 -10.59
C PHE A 227 -6.65 -2.18 -11.95
N PRO A 228 -7.35 -2.15 -13.09
CA PRO A 228 -6.70 -2.35 -14.37
C PRO A 228 -5.70 -1.24 -14.73
N ILE A 229 -5.96 0.03 -14.37
CA ILE A 229 -5.02 1.13 -14.64
C ILE A 229 -3.68 0.88 -13.92
N VAL A 230 -3.73 0.56 -12.64
CA VAL A 230 -2.54 0.33 -11.84
C VAL A 230 -1.80 -0.94 -12.28
N PHE A 231 -2.51 -2.03 -12.62
CA PHE A 231 -1.86 -3.25 -13.14
C PHE A 231 -1.34 -3.14 -14.57
N MET A 232 -1.74 -2.11 -15.33
CA MET A 232 -1.10 -1.74 -16.60
C MET A 232 0.18 -0.91 -16.40
N SER A 233 0.51 -0.57 -15.15
CA SER A 233 1.71 0.20 -14.81
C SER A 233 2.86 -0.68 -14.33
N LEU A 234 4.08 -0.27 -14.67
CA LEU A 234 5.32 -0.85 -14.17
C LEU A 234 5.82 0.01 -13.01
N SER A 235 5.81 -0.56 -11.82
CA SER A 235 6.57 -0.04 -10.69
C SER A 235 6.74 -1.13 -9.65
N LYS A 236 7.83 -1.02 -8.88
CA LYS A 236 8.18 -1.94 -7.79
C LYS A 236 7.03 -2.17 -6.81
N ASP A 237 6.21 -1.14 -6.57
CA ASP A 237 5.06 -1.18 -5.67
C ASP A 237 3.95 -2.11 -6.20
N ILE A 238 3.68 -2.08 -7.51
CA ILE A 238 2.62 -2.89 -8.13
C ILE A 238 3.08 -4.33 -8.33
N THR A 239 4.33 -4.53 -8.74
CA THR A 239 4.94 -5.86 -8.83
C THR A 239 4.97 -6.52 -7.45
N HIS A 240 5.37 -5.77 -6.41
CA HIS A 240 5.28 -6.24 -5.03
C HIS A 240 3.84 -6.59 -4.65
N ALA A 241 2.85 -5.74 -4.93
CA ALA A 241 1.45 -6.00 -4.61
C ALA A 241 0.94 -7.30 -5.25
N ALA A 242 1.33 -7.59 -6.50
CA ALA A 242 0.96 -8.82 -7.21
C ALA A 242 1.55 -10.08 -6.55
N PHE A 243 2.84 -10.08 -6.18
CA PHE A 243 3.44 -11.20 -5.46
C PHE A 243 2.89 -11.32 -4.04
N PHE A 244 2.69 -10.20 -3.35
CA PHE A 244 2.22 -10.15 -1.97
C PHE A 244 0.80 -10.69 -1.83
N ILE A 245 -0.14 -10.34 -2.73
CA ILE A 245 -1.50 -10.89 -2.67
C ILE A 245 -1.54 -12.41 -2.90
N THR A 246 -0.61 -12.93 -3.70
CA THR A 246 -0.47 -14.38 -3.94
C THR A 246 0.12 -15.08 -2.73
N TRP A 247 1.22 -14.54 -2.20
CA TRP A 247 1.84 -15.03 -0.97
C TRP A 247 0.87 -15.00 0.20
N LEU A 248 0.07 -13.94 0.32
CA LEU A 248 -0.94 -13.78 1.35
C LEU A 248 -2.01 -14.88 1.27
N LEU A 249 -2.44 -15.28 0.08
CA LEU A 249 -3.39 -16.39 -0.06
C LEU A 249 -2.80 -17.69 0.51
N MET A 250 -1.51 -17.95 0.24
CA MET A 250 -0.81 -19.09 0.83
C MET A 250 -0.65 -18.94 2.34
N PHE A 251 -0.30 -17.75 2.83
CA PHE A 251 -0.23 -17.45 4.26
C PHE A 251 -1.57 -17.75 4.96
N MET A 252 -2.70 -17.35 4.38
CA MET A 252 -4.03 -17.68 4.90
C MET A 252 -4.25 -19.20 5.02
N ARG A 253 -3.87 -19.96 3.98
CA ARG A 253 -3.94 -21.42 3.96
C ARG A 253 -3.01 -22.06 5.00
N LEU A 254 -1.85 -21.47 5.23
CA LEU A 254 -0.90 -21.90 6.24
C LEU A 254 -1.49 -21.73 7.65
N VAL A 255 -2.05 -20.55 7.94
CA VAL A 255 -2.74 -20.27 9.22
C VAL A 255 -3.97 -21.17 9.38
N ASP A 256 -4.71 -21.40 8.29
CA ASP A 256 -5.90 -22.25 8.32
C ASP A 256 -5.62 -23.69 8.75
N THR A 257 -4.48 -24.21 8.33
CA THR A 257 -4.00 -25.57 8.62
C THR A 257 -3.11 -25.64 9.85
N ARG A 258 -3.08 -24.60 10.70
CA ARG A 258 -2.21 -24.55 11.89
C ARG A 258 -0.74 -24.83 11.55
N LEU A 259 -0.29 -24.26 10.44
CA LEU A 259 1.04 -24.39 9.84
C LEU A 259 1.36 -25.77 9.21
N GLU A 260 0.45 -26.75 9.24
CA GLU A 260 0.75 -28.10 8.74
C GLU A 260 1.01 -28.16 7.25
N LYS A 261 0.44 -27.22 6.48
CA LYS A 261 0.58 -27.19 5.02
C LYS A 261 2.01 -26.99 4.55
N ILE A 262 2.89 -26.52 5.43
CA ILE A 262 4.33 -26.36 5.16
C ILE A 262 5.04 -27.68 4.84
N LYS A 263 4.47 -28.83 5.23
CA LYS A 263 5.04 -30.14 4.90
C LYS A 263 4.93 -30.50 3.43
N HIS A 264 4.00 -29.89 2.69
CA HIS A 264 3.81 -30.20 1.28
C HIS A 264 4.90 -29.48 0.46
N PRO A 265 5.78 -30.20 -0.25
CA PRO A 265 6.94 -29.58 -0.91
C PRO A 265 6.57 -28.48 -1.91
N SER A 266 5.51 -28.69 -2.70
CA SER A 266 5.03 -27.68 -3.65
C SER A 266 4.49 -26.42 -2.97
N PHE A 267 3.83 -26.58 -1.83
CA PHE A 267 3.37 -25.44 -1.03
C PHE A 267 4.55 -24.72 -0.39
N PHE A 268 5.49 -25.45 0.20
CA PHE A 268 6.70 -24.87 0.78
C PHE A 268 7.49 -24.06 -0.26
N LEU A 269 7.77 -24.67 -1.41
CA LEU A 269 8.53 -24.04 -2.48
C LEU A 269 7.80 -22.83 -3.05
N GLY A 270 6.50 -22.94 -3.31
CA GLY A 270 5.69 -21.81 -3.78
C GLY A 270 5.66 -20.66 -2.75
N PHE A 271 5.53 -20.99 -1.46
CA PHE A 271 5.52 -20.00 -0.38
C PHE A 271 6.87 -19.27 -0.25
N LEU A 272 7.97 -20.02 -0.40
CA LEU A 272 9.32 -19.50 -0.37
C LEU A 272 9.62 -18.61 -1.58
N ILE A 273 9.33 -19.08 -2.79
CA ILE A 273 9.57 -18.34 -4.05
C ILE A 273 8.74 -17.06 -4.08
N LEU A 274 7.43 -17.12 -3.77
CA LEU A 274 6.59 -15.92 -3.74
C LEU A 274 7.01 -14.95 -2.64
N GLY A 275 7.46 -15.47 -1.49
CA GLY A 275 8.04 -14.66 -0.42
C GLY A 275 9.31 -13.96 -0.87
N LEU A 276 10.17 -14.65 -1.62
CA LEU A 276 11.40 -14.11 -2.18
C LEU A 276 11.12 -13.06 -3.27
N CYS A 277 10.25 -13.36 -4.25
CA CYS A 277 9.85 -12.39 -5.28
C CYS A 277 9.26 -11.12 -4.66
N SER A 278 8.33 -11.27 -3.71
CA SER A 278 7.75 -10.14 -2.99
C SER A 278 8.79 -9.31 -2.21
N SER A 279 9.80 -9.98 -1.63
CA SER A 279 10.87 -9.33 -0.85
C SER A 279 11.91 -8.65 -1.73
N LEU A 280 12.20 -9.23 -2.89
CA LEU A 280 13.12 -8.69 -3.88
C LEU A 280 12.52 -7.53 -4.67
N SER A 281 11.20 -7.52 -4.92
CA SER A 281 10.55 -6.37 -5.55
C SER A 281 10.39 -5.17 -4.61
N LYS A 282 10.35 -5.37 -3.29
CA LYS A 282 10.26 -4.24 -2.35
C LYS A 282 10.78 -4.61 -0.97
N LYS A 283 11.80 -3.90 -0.50
CA LYS A 283 12.39 -4.09 0.85
C LYS A 283 11.35 -3.98 1.97
N MET A 284 10.44 -3.01 1.89
CA MET A 284 9.33 -2.91 2.86
C MET A 284 8.37 -4.10 2.79
N GLY A 285 8.18 -4.68 1.61
CA GLY A 285 7.46 -5.94 1.42
C GLY A 285 8.07 -7.10 2.20
N MET A 286 9.40 -7.20 2.18
CA MET A 286 10.14 -8.17 3.00
C MET A 286 9.85 -7.96 4.49
N TYR A 287 9.95 -6.71 4.99
CA TYR A 287 9.71 -6.44 6.41
C TYR A 287 8.29 -6.81 6.86
N ILE A 288 7.28 -6.55 6.02
CA ILE A 288 5.89 -6.99 6.28
C ILE A 288 5.81 -8.52 6.41
N ILE A 289 6.42 -9.24 5.46
CA ILE A 289 6.44 -10.72 5.45
C ILE A 289 7.17 -11.25 6.69
N LEU A 290 8.37 -10.75 6.99
CA LEU A 290 9.17 -11.18 8.13
C LEU A 290 8.42 -10.95 9.44
N PHE A 291 7.80 -9.78 9.61
CA PHE A 291 7.00 -9.49 10.80
C PHE A 291 5.84 -10.48 10.94
N CYS A 292 5.12 -10.78 9.85
CA CYS A 292 4.04 -11.76 9.88
C CYS A 292 4.51 -13.16 10.28
N LEU A 293 5.65 -13.62 9.72
CA LEU A 293 6.22 -14.93 10.04
C LEU A 293 6.72 -15.02 11.48
N ILE A 294 7.39 -13.97 11.98
CA ILE A 294 7.89 -13.89 13.37
C ILE A 294 6.71 -13.95 14.35
N ILE A 295 5.64 -13.19 14.09
CA ILE A 295 4.46 -13.20 14.97
C ILE A 295 3.78 -14.58 15.02
N LEU A 296 3.81 -15.36 13.93
CA LEU A 296 3.29 -16.74 13.96
C LEU A 296 4.05 -17.66 14.93
N VAL A 297 5.34 -17.40 15.22
CA VAL A 297 6.14 -18.19 16.17
C VAL A 297 5.59 -18.10 17.60
N PHE A 298 4.95 -16.99 17.95
CA PHE A 298 4.29 -16.83 19.26
C PHE A 298 2.91 -17.48 19.32
N GLY A 299 2.41 -18.03 18.22
CA GLY A 299 1.16 -18.77 18.18
C GLY A 299 1.22 -20.14 18.86
N LYS A 300 0.06 -20.62 19.31
CA LYS A 300 -0.12 -21.98 19.87
C LYS A 300 -0.08 -23.05 18.77
N PHE A 301 1.08 -23.21 18.13
CA PHE A 301 1.36 -24.17 17.06
C PHE A 301 2.45 -25.18 17.46
N ARG A 302 2.56 -26.29 16.73
CA ARG A 302 3.60 -27.32 16.98
C ARG A 302 5.00 -26.75 16.73
N ILE A 303 5.94 -27.01 17.64
CA ILE A 303 7.29 -26.41 17.64
C ILE A 303 8.04 -26.59 16.32
N ARG A 304 7.99 -27.77 15.70
CA ARG A 304 8.62 -28.05 14.40
C ARG A 304 8.12 -27.16 13.26
N PHE A 305 6.84 -26.76 13.26
CA PHE A 305 6.32 -25.86 12.21
C PHE A 305 6.67 -24.42 12.48
N LYS A 306 6.74 -24.03 13.77
CA LYS A 306 7.28 -22.73 14.17
C LYS A 306 8.74 -22.59 13.73
N ALA A 307 9.54 -23.64 13.94
CA ALA A 307 10.92 -23.69 13.47
C ALA A 307 11.02 -23.59 11.94
N ALA A 308 10.16 -24.29 11.19
CA ALA A 308 10.13 -24.16 9.72
C ALA A 308 9.78 -22.73 9.26
N VAL A 309 8.78 -22.10 9.88
CA VAL A 309 8.40 -20.71 9.58
C VAL A 309 9.51 -19.72 9.94
N ALA A 310 10.14 -19.89 11.11
CA ALA A 310 11.29 -19.09 11.51
C ALA A 310 12.48 -19.29 10.56
N GLY A 311 12.72 -20.52 10.10
CA GLY A 311 13.74 -20.84 9.11
C GLY A 311 13.49 -20.17 7.76
N ILE A 312 12.23 -20.09 7.30
CA ILE A 312 11.86 -19.32 6.11
C ILE A 312 12.13 -17.83 6.31
N ALA A 313 11.74 -17.27 7.46
CA ALA A 313 12.00 -15.86 7.75
C ALA A 313 13.51 -15.55 7.77
N ALA A 314 14.30 -16.40 8.44
CA ALA A 314 15.76 -16.29 8.48
C ALA A 314 16.36 -16.42 7.08
N PHE A 315 15.89 -17.37 6.26
CA PHE A 315 16.33 -17.54 4.89
C PHE A 315 16.05 -16.31 4.04
N LEU A 316 14.81 -15.78 4.06
CA LEU A 316 14.45 -14.59 3.28
C LEU A 316 15.32 -13.39 3.66
N PHE A 317 15.50 -13.16 4.97
CA PHE A 317 16.35 -12.09 5.46
C PHE A 317 17.82 -12.30 5.05
N ALA A 318 18.37 -13.50 5.25
CA ALA A 318 19.75 -13.82 4.89
C ALA A 318 20.00 -13.65 3.39
N ILE A 319 19.11 -14.15 2.53
CA ILE A 319 19.27 -14.03 1.08
C ILE A 319 19.23 -12.56 0.64
N VAL A 320 18.18 -11.83 1.02
CA VAL A 320 17.93 -10.47 0.51
C VAL A 320 18.85 -9.43 1.14
N SER A 321 19.14 -9.55 2.44
CA SER A 321 19.88 -8.52 3.19
C SER A 321 21.36 -8.83 3.39
N ILE A 322 21.80 -10.09 3.21
CA ILE A 322 23.18 -10.51 3.50
C ILE A 322 23.85 -11.12 2.26
N VAL A 323 23.31 -12.22 1.73
CA VAL A 323 23.96 -12.99 0.66
C VAL A 323 23.99 -12.20 -0.64
N LEU A 324 22.87 -11.64 -1.10
CA LEU A 324 22.84 -10.89 -2.35
C LEU A 324 23.73 -9.63 -2.29
N PRO A 325 23.64 -8.75 -1.28
CA PRO A 325 24.47 -7.55 -1.23
C PRO A 325 25.97 -7.82 -1.07
N ASN A 326 26.36 -8.84 -0.29
CA ASN A 326 27.77 -9.09 -0.01
C ASN A 326 28.46 -10.01 -1.03
N TYR A 327 27.71 -10.89 -1.71
CA TYR A 327 28.29 -11.89 -2.60
C TYR A 327 27.92 -11.70 -4.07
N TYR A 328 26.65 -11.40 -4.38
CA TYR A 328 26.19 -11.28 -5.76
C TYR A 328 26.41 -9.87 -6.33
N TYR A 329 26.05 -8.83 -5.58
CA TYR A 329 26.09 -7.44 -6.05
C TYR A 329 27.49 -7.02 -6.56
N PRO A 330 28.61 -7.31 -5.86
CA PRO A 330 29.94 -6.95 -6.36
C PRO A 330 30.30 -7.61 -7.69
N LYS A 331 29.81 -8.83 -7.94
CA LYS A 331 30.09 -9.59 -9.18
C LYS A 331 29.22 -9.13 -10.34
N ALA A 332 28.05 -8.56 -10.04
CA ALA A 332 27.07 -8.11 -11.02
C ALA A 332 27.12 -6.60 -11.28
N ASN A 333 28.13 -5.88 -10.76
CA ASN A 333 28.23 -4.41 -10.80
C ASN A 333 26.97 -3.70 -10.26
N ILE A 334 26.34 -4.28 -9.25
CA ILE A 334 25.18 -3.70 -8.58
C ILE A 334 25.68 -2.87 -7.40
N VAL A 335 25.29 -1.60 -7.37
CA VAL A 335 25.53 -0.70 -6.25
C VAL A 335 24.44 -0.91 -5.21
N PRO A 336 24.77 -1.28 -3.96
CA PRO A 336 23.77 -1.42 -2.92
C PRO A 336 22.97 -0.13 -2.70
N GLY A 337 21.66 -0.26 -2.47
CA GLY A 337 20.82 0.87 -2.07
C GLY A 337 21.33 1.46 -0.74
N GLY A 338 21.39 2.78 -0.65
CA GLY A 338 21.92 3.45 0.54
C GLY A 338 20.96 3.39 1.74
N GLY A 339 21.53 3.44 2.95
CA GLY A 339 20.77 3.37 4.21
C GLY A 339 19.92 4.60 4.52
N GLN A 340 20.09 5.72 3.79
CA GLN A 340 19.36 6.98 4.03
C GLN A 340 17.85 6.81 4.01
N ALA A 341 17.32 5.89 3.20
CA ALA A 341 15.88 5.67 3.10
C ALA A 341 15.26 5.24 4.45
N ALA A 342 16.02 4.53 5.30
CA ALA A 342 15.58 4.17 6.65
C ALA A 342 15.60 5.35 7.64
N PHE A 343 16.39 6.40 7.33
CA PHE A 343 16.55 7.58 8.17
C PHE A 343 15.85 8.83 7.61
N ALA A 344 15.13 8.71 6.49
CA ALA A 344 14.46 9.84 5.86
C ALA A 344 13.52 10.57 6.82
N MET A 345 12.71 9.84 7.60
CA MET A 345 11.85 10.44 8.62
C MET A 345 12.65 11.10 9.75
N PRO A 346 13.63 10.44 10.42
CA PRO A 346 14.51 11.12 11.37
C PRO A 346 15.15 12.42 10.84
N ILE A 347 15.68 12.40 9.62
CA ILE A 347 16.31 13.55 8.97
C ILE A 347 15.29 14.66 8.72
N GLU A 348 14.09 14.31 8.28
CA GLU A 348 13.01 15.26 8.03
C GLU A 348 12.53 15.96 9.32
N LEU A 349 12.41 15.20 10.42
CA LEU A 349 12.08 15.76 11.74
C LEU A 349 13.17 16.71 12.25
N LEU A 350 14.43 16.34 12.04
CA LEU A 350 15.58 17.19 12.34
C LEU A 350 15.55 18.46 11.48
N GLY A 351 15.24 18.33 10.19
CA GLY A 351 15.13 19.45 9.25
C GLY A 351 14.08 20.46 9.67
N ARG A 352 12.93 19.98 10.19
CA ARG A 352 11.93 20.87 10.77
C ARG A 352 12.45 21.64 11.97
N SER A 353 13.20 20.99 12.87
CA SER A 353 13.81 21.66 14.02
C SER A 353 14.88 22.66 13.59
N ALA A 354 15.72 22.32 12.61
CA ALA A 354 16.69 23.24 12.02
C ALA A 354 16.02 24.46 11.39
N HIS A 355 14.85 24.27 10.77
CA HIS A 355 14.06 25.35 10.21
C HIS A 355 13.41 26.24 11.27
N ALA A 356 12.77 25.64 12.28
CA ALA A 356 12.03 26.36 13.31
C ALA A 356 12.94 27.05 14.34
N TYR A 357 14.07 26.42 14.66
CA TYR A 357 15.02 26.84 15.69
C TYR A 357 16.46 26.74 15.19
N PRO A 358 16.86 27.53 14.18
CA PRO A 358 18.18 27.42 13.56
C PRO A 358 19.34 27.67 14.53
N GLN A 359 19.08 28.39 15.64
CA GLN A 359 20.08 28.69 16.67
C GLN A 359 20.09 27.71 17.85
N ASP A 360 19.10 26.80 17.97
CA ASP A 360 19.04 25.84 19.09
C ASP A 360 19.77 24.53 18.79
N VAL A 361 21.05 24.66 18.46
CA VAL A 361 21.95 23.54 18.23
C VAL A 361 23.36 23.93 18.64
N THR A 362 24.02 23.09 19.43
CA THR A 362 25.41 23.34 19.86
C THR A 362 26.41 22.97 18.77
N ASP A 363 27.62 23.51 18.81
CA ASP A 363 28.66 23.18 17.82
C ASP A 363 28.99 21.67 17.81
N SER A 364 28.99 21.02 18.97
CA SER A 364 29.18 19.57 19.07
C SER A 364 28.05 18.76 18.42
N GLU A 365 26.80 19.25 18.51
CA GLU A 365 25.65 18.62 17.87
C GLU A 365 25.70 18.84 16.36
N LYS A 366 26.06 20.05 15.91
CA LYS A 366 26.28 20.36 14.48
C LYS A 366 27.34 19.45 13.89
N GLU A 367 28.49 19.32 14.55
CA GLU A 367 29.58 18.48 14.07
C GLU A 367 29.15 17.02 13.87
N VAL A 368 28.38 16.45 14.82
CA VAL A 368 27.82 15.10 14.67
C VAL A 368 26.85 15.03 13.49
N ILE A 369 25.94 15.99 13.34
CA ILE A 369 24.97 16.02 12.25
C ILE A 369 25.67 16.12 10.89
N GLU A 370 26.63 17.05 10.76
CA GLU A 370 27.36 17.33 9.53
C GLU A 370 28.42 16.27 9.21
N SER A 371 28.84 15.48 10.20
CA SER A 371 29.61 14.25 9.97
C SER A 371 28.76 13.15 9.35
N TYR A 372 27.44 13.14 9.59
CA TYR A 372 26.51 12.09 9.17
C TYR A 372 25.78 12.42 7.85
N LEU A 373 25.30 13.65 7.71
CA LEU A 373 24.50 14.12 6.57
C LEU A 373 25.37 14.84 5.53
N VAL A 374 24.90 14.88 4.27
CA VAL A 374 25.64 15.58 3.20
C VAL A 374 25.60 17.09 3.40
N TYR A 375 24.46 17.62 3.86
CA TYR A 375 24.19 19.04 4.02
C TYR A 375 24.56 19.55 5.41
N SER A 376 24.99 20.81 5.48
CA SER A 376 25.20 21.53 6.74
C SER A 376 23.88 21.80 7.47
N TRP A 377 23.93 22.13 8.76
CA TRP A 377 22.73 22.50 9.52
C TRP A 377 21.93 23.64 8.86
N ASP A 378 22.62 24.65 8.36
CA ASP A 378 22.00 25.81 7.70
C ASP A 378 21.41 25.44 6.33
N GLN A 379 22.06 24.54 5.59
CA GLN A 379 21.52 24.00 4.34
C GLN A 379 20.26 23.18 4.59
N ILE A 380 20.27 22.29 5.61
CA ILE A 380 19.10 21.51 6.03
C ILE A 380 17.94 22.45 6.40
N SER A 381 18.22 23.48 7.20
CA SER A 381 17.23 24.50 7.60
C SER A 381 16.61 25.21 6.39
N THR A 382 17.43 25.54 5.38
CA THR A 382 17.01 26.28 4.17
C THR A 382 16.22 25.39 3.19
N GLN A 383 16.61 24.12 3.06
CA GLN A 383 16.03 23.17 2.11
C GLN A 383 14.76 22.47 2.64
N TYR A 384 14.45 22.64 3.94
CA TYR A 384 13.31 21.99 4.58
C TYR A 384 12.00 22.19 3.82
N ASN A 385 11.31 21.07 3.55
CA ASN A 385 9.98 21.03 2.99
C ASN A 385 9.10 20.10 3.85
N PRO A 386 7.97 20.59 4.38
CA PRO A 386 7.15 19.82 5.33
C PRO A 386 6.49 18.56 4.78
N TYR A 387 6.52 18.33 3.47
CA TYR A 387 5.78 17.26 2.79
C TYR A 387 6.66 16.26 2.04
N ILE A 388 7.97 16.50 1.93
CA ILE A 388 8.91 15.60 1.25
C ILE A 388 10.30 15.67 1.89
N ALA A 389 10.88 14.51 2.20
CA ALA A 389 12.18 14.40 2.85
C ALA A 389 13.38 14.51 1.88
N ASP A 390 13.16 14.34 0.58
CA ASP A 390 14.21 14.31 -0.44
C ASP A 390 15.14 15.54 -0.39
N PRO A 391 14.63 16.79 -0.29
CA PRO A 391 15.47 17.98 -0.22
C PRO A 391 16.50 17.97 0.91
N VAL A 392 16.14 17.45 2.08
CA VAL A 392 17.03 17.44 3.26
C VAL A 392 17.88 16.17 3.38
N THR A 393 17.49 15.07 2.72
CA THR A 393 18.26 13.82 2.76
C THR A 393 19.37 13.75 1.72
N GLY A 394 19.21 14.43 0.57
CA GLY A 394 20.21 14.44 -0.52
C GLY A 394 20.55 13.05 -1.07
N TYR A 395 19.70 12.05 -0.80
CA TYR A 395 19.84 10.64 -1.18
C TYR A 395 21.17 9.96 -0.76
N LYS A 396 21.93 10.54 0.19
CA LYS A 396 23.25 10.03 0.58
C LYS A 396 23.50 10.25 2.07
N LEU A 397 24.28 9.35 2.67
CA LEU A 397 24.89 9.53 4.00
C LEU A 397 26.41 9.56 3.83
N ARG A 398 27.11 10.31 4.69
CA ARG A 398 28.58 10.29 4.70
C ARG A 398 29.08 8.94 5.23
N LYS A 399 30.15 8.42 4.62
CA LYS A 399 30.77 7.16 5.05
C LYS A 399 31.57 7.37 6.35
N GLY A 400 31.51 6.40 7.25
CA GLY A 400 32.27 6.41 8.51
C GLY A 400 31.59 7.13 9.67
N ALA A 401 30.41 7.72 9.45
CA ALA A 401 29.67 8.42 10.49
C ALA A 401 28.95 7.47 11.46
N SER A 402 28.93 7.83 12.74
CA SER A 402 28.32 7.02 13.80
C SER A 402 26.80 7.20 13.84
N THR A 403 26.06 6.21 13.31
CA THR A 403 24.58 6.18 13.40
C THR A 403 24.09 6.30 14.86
N PRO A 404 24.69 5.60 15.86
CA PRO A 404 24.29 5.78 17.26
C PRO A 404 24.44 7.22 17.75
N ASP A 405 25.52 7.92 17.38
CA ASP A 405 25.75 9.29 17.86
C ASP A 405 24.81 10.29 17.16
N PHE A 406 24.56 10.10 15.86
CA PHE A 406 23.51 10.84 15.16
C PHE A 406 22.15 10.66 15.84
N LEU A 407 21.75 9.42 16.16
CA LEU A 407 20.48 9.14 16.82
C LEU A 407 20.40 9.73 18.23
N LYS A 408 21.51 9.78 18.97
CA LYS A 408 21.57 10.46 20.28
C LYS A 408 21.33 11.96 20.14
N VAL A 409 21.98 12.62 19.17
CA VAL A 409 21.78 14.07 18.91
C VAL A 409 20.35 14.34 18.42
N TRP A 410 19.87 13.54 17.47
CA TRP A 410 18.49 13.59 16.99
C TRP A 410 17.49 13.46 18.15
N LEU A 411 17.71 12.54 19.09
CA LEU A 411 16.85 12.37 20.25
C LEU A 411 16.94 13.56 21.21
N LYS A 412 18.15 14.08 21.48
CA LYS A 412 18.33 15.27 22.33
C LYS A 412 17.56 16.48 21.79
N ILE A 413 17.71 16.78 20.49
CA ILE A 413 16.98 17.86 19.83
C ILE A 413 15.47 17.60 19.86
N GLY A 414 15.04 16.36 19.60
CA GLY A 414 13.65 15.96 19.67
C GLY A 414 13.02 16.12 21.05
N LEU A 415 13.77 15.85 22.12
CA LEU A 415 13.34 16.04 23.51
C LEU A 415 13.29 17.53 23.90
N ARG A 416 14.14 18.39 23.31
CA ARG A 416 14.00 19.85 23.45
C ARG A 416 12.74 20.37 22.74
N HIS A 417 12.39 19.79 21.59
CA HIS A 417 11.27 20.24 20.74
C HIS A 417 10.27 19.14 20.37
N PRO A 418 9.60 18.49 21.35
CA PRO A 418 8.75 17.33 21.09
C PRO A 418 7.56 17.67 20.19
N MET A 419 6.99 18.87 20.34
CA MET A 419 5.89 19.33 19.49
C MET A 419 6.34 19.62 18.07
N THR A 420 7.59 20.02 17.84
CA THR A 420 8.12 20.20 16.48
C THR A 420 8.26 18.86 15.79
N TYR A 421 8.77 17.84 16.47
CA TYR A 421 8.86 16.47 15.92
C TYR A 421 7.48 15.89 15.64
N LEU A 422 6.53 16.04 16.57
CA LEU A 422 5.15 15.59 16.33
C LEU A 422 4.55 16.28 15.11
N ASN A 423 4.70 17.61 15.01
CA ASN A 423 4.23 18.36 13.85
C ASN A 423 4.89 17.89 12.54
N GLY A 424 6.21 17.69 12.53
CA GLY A 424 6.93 17.22 11.35
C GLY A 424 6.44 15.86 10.88
N PHE A 425 6.23 14.93 11.82
CA PHE A 425 5.70 13.61 11.52
C PHE A 425 4.32 13.69 10.88
N VAL A 426 3.40 14.44 11.50
CA VAL A 426 2.03 14.58 10.99
C VAL A 426 2.02 15.29 9.63
N CYS A 427 2.90 16.28 9.39
CA CYS A 427 3.00 16.95 8.09
C CYS A 427 3.43 15.99 6.99
N LEU A 428 4.50 15.23 7.24
CA LEU A 428 5.05 14.29 6.27
C LEU A 428 4.05 13.15 5.95
N GLU A 429 3.29 12.69 6.94
CA GLU A 429 2.31 11.62 6.80
C GLU A 429 0.88 12.11 6.49
N SER A 430 0.69 13.42 6.34
CA SER A 430 -0.63 14.06 6.27
C SER A 430 -1.53 13.55 5.13
N GLY A 431 -0.95 13.06 4.03
CA GLY A 431 -1.73 12.54 2.91
C GLY A 431 -2.41 11.19 3.16
N TRP A 432 -1.97 10.43 4.17
CA TRP A 432 -2.66 9.21 4.60
C TRP A 432 -3.86 9.49 5.51
N ILE A 433 -3.94 10.71 6.07
CA ILE A 433 -4.86 11.07 7.16
C ILE A 433 -5.60 12.39 6.90
N SER A 434 -5.69 12.82 5.64
CA SER A 434 -6.47 13.99 5.24
C SER A 434 -7.20 13.75 3.92
N PHE A 435 -8.37 14.37 3.77
CA PHE A 435 -9.10 14.41 2.50
C PHE A 435 -8.67 15.57 1.60
N SER A 436 -8.02 16.59 2.17
CA SER A 436 -7.58 17.77 1.44
C SER A 436 -6.22 18.27 1.91
N GLY A 437 -5.56 19.08 1.09
CA GLY A 437 -4.29 19.70 1.43
C GLY A 437 -3.90 20.81 0.46
N ASN A 438 -2.71 21.37 0.63
CA ASN A 438 -2.11 22.35 -0.29
C ASN A 438 -1.86 21.75 -1.71
N ASP A 439 -2.05 22.53 -2.77
CA ASP A 439 -1.94 22.11 -4.17
C ASP A 439 -0.50 21.82 -4.63
N LYS A 440 0.50 22.33 -3.89
CA LYS A 440 1.91 22.18 -4.22
C LYS A 440 2.66 21.45 -3.11
N SER A 441 3.20 20.28 -3.44
CA SER A 441 4.10 19.52 -2.57
C SER A 441 5.53 20.07 -2.49
N SER A 442 5.90 20.98 -3.41
CA SER A 442 7.25 21.52 -3.58
C SER A 442 7.38 22.98 -3.10
N VAL A 443 6.49 23.44 -2.24
CA VAL A 443 6.52 24.81 -1.71
C VAL A 443 7.53 24.90 -0.57
N SER A 444 8.43 25.88 -0.64
CA SER A 444 9.26 26.26 0.50
C SER A 444 8.35 26.60 1.70
N TYR A 445 8.71 26.22 2.93
CA TYR A 445 7.88 26.45 4.12
C TYR A 445 7.39 27.91 4.25
N LYS A 446 8.19 28.90 3.82
CA LYS A 446 7.83 30.34 3.83
C LYS A 446 6.67 30.70 2.89
N ASP A 447 6.48 29.92 1.84
CA ASP A 447 5.48 30.15 0.80
C ASP A 447 4.20 29.32 1.03
N VAL A 448 4.22 28.33 1.92
CA VAL A 448 3.06 27.47 2.23
C VAL A 448 1.83 28.32 2.59
N LYS A 449 1.98 29.39 3.38
CA LYS A 449 0.87 30.29 3.75
C LYS A 449 0.48 31.29 2.66
N LYS A 450 1.40 31.62 1.75
CA LYS A 450 1.15 32.57 0.65
C LYS A 450 0.52 31.87 -0.57
N SER A 451 0.71 30.55 -0.70
CA SER A 451 0.28 29.77 -1.86
C SER A 451 -1.06 29.05 -1.69
N VAL A 452 -1.63 28.96 -0.48
CA VAL A 452 -2.96 28.36 -0.28
C VAL A 452 -4.02 29.35 -0.75
N GLN A 453 -4.32 29.33 -2.05
CA GLN A 453 -5.49 30.03 -2.55
C GLN A 453 -6.75 29.17 -2.34
N TYR A 454 -6.66 27.84 -2.56
CA TYR A 454 -7.73 26.86 -2.28
C TYR A 454 -7.15 25.46 -2.00
N PRO A 455 -7.64 24.72 -0.98
CA PRO A 455 -7.18 23.36 -0.71
C PRO A 455 -7.64 22.38 -1.81
N VAL A 456 -6.75 21.50 -2.26
CA VAL A 456 -7.03 20.44 -3.23
C VAL A 456 -7.44 19.14 -2.55
N GLN A 457 -8.19 18.30 -3.26
CA GLN A 457 -8.61 16.99 -2.79
C GLN A 457 -7.47 15.97 -2.95
N LEU A 458 -7.17 15.21 -1.89
CA LEU A 458 -6.13 14.19 -1.90
C LEU A 458 -6.69 12.84 -2.36
N GLN A 459 -7.01 12.79 -3.65
CA GLN A 459 -7.53 11.60 -4.33
C GLN A 459 -6.40 10.83 -5.04
N MET A 460 -6.67 9.56 -5.34
CA MET A 460 -5.77 8.70 -6.10
C MET A 460 -5.48 9.31 -7.46
N ASP A 461 -4.23 9.25 -7.90
CA ASP A 461 -3.79 9.78 -9.19
C ASP A 461 -2.95 8.76 -9.96
N ALA A 462 -3.57 7.61 -10.25
CA ALA A 462 -2.94 6.56 -11.03
C ALA A 462 -2.63 7.08 -12.45
N SER A 463 -1.34 7.08 -12.82
CA SER A 463 -0.93 7.53 -14.16
C SER A 463 -1.52 6.64 -15.26
N VAL A 464 -1.92 7.27 -16.36
CA VAL A 464 -2.45 6.63 -17.56
C VAL A 464 -1.48 6.68 -18.75
N TYR A 465 -0.33 7.31 -18.58
CA TYR A 465 0.67 7.50 -19.64
C TYR A 465 2.09 7.44 -19.09
N THR A 466 3.03 7.08 -19.96
CA THR A 466 4.43 6.96 -19.60
C THR A 466 5.07 8.33 -19.44
N VAL A 467 5.82 8.50 -18.35
CA VAL A 467 6.77 9.59 -18.17
C VAL A 467 8.14 8.96 -17.95
N ALA A 468 9.09 9.24 -18.84
CA ALA A 468 10.48 8.87 -18.73
C ALA A 468 11.35 10.13 -18.64
N ASN A 469 12.54 10.01 -18.06
CA ASN A 469 13.53 11.07 -18.12
C ASN A 469 14.10 11.15 -19.54
N GLU A 470 14.05 12.35 -20.13
CA GLU A 470 14.43 12.59 -21.53
C GLU A 470 15.88 12.22 -21.80
N ASP A 471 16.77 12.49 -20.84
CA ASP A 471 18.22 12.27 -20.96
C ASP A 471 18.63 10.80 -20.82
N THR A 472 17.72 9.92 -20.39
CA THR A 472 18.03 8.50 -20.10
C THR A 472 17.21 7.56 -20.98
N LEU A 473 16.16 6.92 -20.44
CA LEU A 473 15.27 6.02 -21.18
C LEU A 473 14.47 6.77 -22.23
N GLY A 474 14.23 8.08 -22.06
CA GLY A 474 13.57 8.93 -23.05
C GLY A 474 14.23 8.88 -24.44
N ASN A 475 15.54 8.63 -24.51
CA ASN A 475 16.25 8.41 -25.77
C ASN A 475 15.80 7.15 -26.52
N LEU A 476 15.40 6.10 -25.80
CA LEU A 476 14.90 4.84 -26.38
C LEU A 476 13.38 4.84 -26.53
N ILE A 477 12.69 5.47 -25.58
CA ILE A 477 11.24 5.54 -25.48
C ILE A 477 10.85 7.00 -25.23
N PRO A 478 10.76 7.82 -26.29
CA PRO A 478 10.44 9.23 -26.14
C PRO A 478 9.10 9.44 -25.45
N ASN A 479 9.05 10.44 -24.58
CA ASN A 479 7.80 10.89 -23.98
C ASN A 479 6.82 11.30 -25.09
N LYS A 480 5.57 10.94 -24.91
CA LYS A 480 4.47 11.36 -25.78
C LYS A 480 3.38 11.96 -24.91
N ASP A 481 2.73 12.99 -25.45
CA ASP A 481 1.50 13.49 -24.85
C ASP A 481 0.46 12.37 -24.78
N LYS A 482 -0.48 12.52 -23.83
CA LYS A 482 -1.62 11.62 -23.71
C LYS A 482 -2.34 11.54 -25.06
N ASN A 483 -2.57 10.34 -25.54
CA ASN A 483 -3.39 10.13 -26.73
C ASN A 483 -4.88 10.05 -26.36
N TRP A 484 -5.77 10.12 -27.35
CA TRP A 484 -7.23 10.07 -27.15
C TRP A 484 -7.70 8.84 -26.36
N ALA A 485 -7.01 7.70 -26.46
CA ALA A 485 -7.37 6.48 -25.75
C ALA A 485 -7.04 6.59 -24.24
N GLN A 486 -5.90 7.18 -23.92
CA GLN A 486 -5.49 7.48 -22.55
C GLN A 486 -6.36 8.59 -21.93
N GLU A 487 -6.76 9.59 -22.72
CA GLU A 487 -7.71 10.64 -22.30
C GLU A 487 -9.08 10.07 -21.92
N ILE A 488 -9.56 9.03 -22.62
CA ILE A 488 -10.79 8.33 -22.22
C ILE A 488 -10.64 7.71 -20.82
N VAL A 489 -9.50 7.04 -20.55
CA VAL A 489 -9.25 6.43 -19.24
C VAL A 489 -9.13 7.49 -18.14
N ASP A 490 -8.45 8.60 -18.43
CA ASP A 490 -8.30 9.74 -17.53
C ASP A 490 -9.65 10.44 -17.24
N SER A 491 -10.53 10.51 -18.24
CA SER A 491 -11.88 11.04 -18.10
C SER A 491 -12.75 10.16 -17.20
N ILE A 492 -12.61 8.83 -17.30
CA ILE A 492 -13.31 7.88 -16.42
C ILE A 492 -12.88 8.06 -14.97
N THR A 493 -11.57 8.18 -14.70
CA THR A 493 -11.07 8.40 -13.32
C THR A 493 -11.51 9.77 -12.79
N SER A 494 -11.44 10.80 -13.63
CA SER A 494 -11.90 12.17 -13.29
C SER A 494 -13.40 12.22 -12.98
N MET A 495 -14.22 11.49 -13.73
CA MET A 495 -15.66 11.35 -13.47
C MET A 495 -15.90 10.68 -12.11
N LEU A 496 -15.19 9.59 -11.78
CA LEU A 496 -15.35 8.96 -10.46
C LEU A 496 -14.91 9.86 -9.31
N LYS A 497 -13.88 10.67 -9.50
CA LYS A 497 -13.40 11.65 -8.52
C LYS A 497 -14.43 12.76 -8.26
N SER A 498 -15.32 13.07 -9.22
CA SER A 498 -16.28 14.17 -9.12
C SER A 498 -17.68 13.75 -8.62
N ILE A 499 -18.07 12.49 -8.75
CA ILE A 499 -19.40 12.02 -8.29
C ILE A 499 -19.45 12.00 -6.76
N PRO A 500 -20.34 12.79 -6.11
CA PRO A 500 -20.47 12.78 -4.65
C PRO A 500 -20.77 11.39 -4.10
N VAL A 501 -20.25 11.08 -2.92
CA VAL A 501 -20.36 9.77 -2.23
C VAL A 501 -19.53 8.67 -2.90
N VAL A 502 -19.56 8.54 -4.23
CA VAL A 502 -18.72 7.58 -4.97
C VAL A 502 -17.25 7.96 -4.86
N ASN A 503 -16.95 9.26 -4.93
CA ASN A 503 -15.61 9.81 -4.79
C ASN A 503 -14.94 9.47 -3.45
N VAL A 504 -15.67 9.08 -2.41
CA VAL A 504 -15.10 8.59 -1.14
C VAL A 504 -14.10 7.45 -1.40
N LEU A 505 -14.40 6.57 -2.35
CA LEU A 505 -13.56 5.44 -2.74
C LEU A 505 -12.28 5.86 -3.48
N THR A 506 -12.20 7.11 -3.92
CA THR A 506 -11.03 7.66 -4.61
C THR A 506 -10.08 8.39 -3.68
N TYR A 507 -10.44 8.65 -2.41
CA TYR A 507 -9.51 9.27 -1.47
C TYR A 507 -8.45 8.28 -0.98
N VAL A 508 -7.21 8.73 -0.97
CA VAL A 508 -6.07 7.96 -0.45
C VAL A 508 -6.27 7.64 1.03
N ALA A 509 -6.65 8.64 1.83
CA ALA A 509 -6.87 8.48 3.26
C ALA A 509 -8.01 7.49 3.60
N PHE A 510 -8.99 7.30 2.71
CA PHE A 510 -10.05 6.32 2.96
C PHE A 510 -9.49 4.91 3.12
N TRP A 511 -8.54 4.53 2.26
CA TRP A 511 -7.94 3.19 2.28
C TRP A 511 -6.73 3.07 3.20
N ALA A 512 -5.97 4.16 3.37
CA ALA A 512 -4.80 4.20 4.23
C ALA A 512 -5.16 4.24 5.74
N SER A 513 -6.26 4.92 6.12
CA SER A 513 -6.60 5.14 7.54
C SER A 513 -8.06 4.84 7.90
N VAL A 514 -9.04 5.29 7.13
CA VAL A 514 -10.48 5.12 7.49
C VAL A 514 -10.90 3.65 7.49
N PHE A 515 -10.66 2.94 6.37
CA PHE A 515 -11.08 1.55 6.20
C PHE A 515 -10.32 0.60 7.16
N PRO A 516 -8.99 0.68 7.34
CA PRO A 516 -8.29 -0.11 8.36
C PRO A 516 -8.84 0.12 9.78
N THR A 517 -9.14 1.37 10.14
CA THR A 517 -9.71 1.72 11.44
C THR A 517 -11.14 1.18 11.59
N PHE A 518 -11.91 1.17 10.50
CA PHE A 518 -13.23 0.54 10.46
C PHE A 518 -13.14 -0.98 10.65
N ILE A 519 -12.18 -1.67 10.03
CA ILE A 519 -11.92 -3.11 10.27
C ILE A 519 -11.58 -3.36 11.74
N ALA A 520 -10.74 -2.54 12.36
CA ALA A 520 -10.40 -2.65 13.78
C ALA A 520 -11.64 -2.43 14.68
N TYR A 521 -12.49 -1.45 14.34
CA TYR A 521 -13.77 -1.23 14.99
C TYR A 521 -14.70 -2.45 14.87
N LEU A 522 -14.85 -3.05 13.67
CA LEU A 522 -15.66 -4.26 13.47
C LEU A 522 -15.16 -5.43 14.32
N LEU A 523 -13.84 -5.65 14.35
CA LEU A 523 -13.21 -6.67 15.20
C LEU A 523 -13.50 -6.42 16.68
N TRP A 524 -13.36 -5.18 17.13
CA TRP A 524 -13.64 -4.82 18.51
C TRP A 524 -15.09 -5.10 18.88
N ARG A 525 -16.05 -4.71 18.03
CA ARG A 525 -17.48 -4.97 18.23
C ARG A 525 -17.78 -6.47 18.31
N LYS A 526 -17.12 -7.27 17.48
CA LYS A 526 -17.30 -8.73 17.42
C LYS A 526 -16.35 -9.55 18.32
N ARG A 527 -15.52 -8.90 19.15
CA ARG A 527 -14.38 -9.55 19.83
C ARG A 527 -14.74 -10.70 20.77
N LYS A 528 -15.85 -10.55 21.50
CA LYS A 528 -16.29 -11.55 22.48
C LYS A 528 -16.78 -12.82 21.78
N GLU A 529 -17.53 -12.66 20.69
CA GLU A 529 -18.27 -13.75 20.07
C GLU A 529 -17.59 -14.39 18.87
N TYR A 530 -16.77 -13.66 18.10
CA TYR A 530 -16.27 -14.13 16.81
C TYR A 530 -14.74 -14.10 16.66
N VAL A 531 -14.05 -13.15 17.32
CA VAL A 531 -12.62 -12.96 17.11
C VAL A 531 -11.79 -13.95 17.93
N THR A 532 -10.93 -14.70 17.25
CA THR A 532 -10.00 -15.67 17.86
C THR A 532 -8.55 -15.28 17.57
N ALA A 533 -7.58 -15.94 18.22
CA ALA A 533 -6.16 -15.77 17.87
C ALA A 533 -5.90 -16.10 16.39
N LYS A 534 -6.57 -17.12 15.85
CA LYS A 534 -6.52 -17.45 14.41
C LYS A 534 -6.99 -16.28 13.55
N THR A 535 -8.10 -15.63 13.92
CA THR A 535 -8.60 -14.42 13.23
C THR A 535 -7.54 -13.32 13.21
N MET A 536 -6.86 -13.08 14.33
CA MET A 536 -5.81 -12.06 14.41
C MET A 536 -4.62 -12.40 13.53
N PHE A 537 -4.16 -13.66 13.51
CA PHE A 537 -3.10 -14.08 12.59
C PHE A 537 -3.50 -13.90 11.13
N GLN A 538 -4.75 -14.19 10.76
CA GLN A 538 -5.24 -14.01 9.39
C GLN A 538 -5.27 -12.53 8.98
N LEU A 539 -5.64 -11.62 9.89
CA LEU A 539 -5.72 -10.19 9.57
C LEU A 539 -4.41 -9.43 9.77
N LEU A 540 -3.41 -10.08 10.37
CA LEU A 540 -2.11 -9.48 10.64
C LEU A 540 -1.45 -8.87 9.39
N PRO A 541 -1.35 -9.56 8.23
CA PRO A 541 -0.68 -8.98 7.08
C PRO A 541 -1.35 -7.72 6.57
N TYR A 542 -2.68 -7.63 6.65
CA TYR A 542 -3.41 -6.43 6.26
C TYR A 542 -3.10 -5.25 7.18
N PHE A 543 -3.15 -5.43 8.51
CA PHE A 543 -2.86 -4.35 9.45
C PHE A 543 -1.39 -3.92 9.40
N VAL A 544 -0.46 -4.86 9.28
CA VAL A 544 0.97 -4.54 9.16
C VAL A 544 1.25 -3.80 7.86
N SER A 545 0.60 -4.20 6.77
CA SER A 545 0.73 -3.56 5.47
C SER A 545 0.10 -2.16 5.45
N ALA A 546 -1.02 -1.94 6.13
CA ALA A 546 -1.59 -0.59 6.32
C ALA A 546 -0.69 0.27 7.23
N ALA A 547 -0.20 -0.28 8.35
CA ALA A 547 0.69 0.43 9.27
C ALA A 547 2.02 0.82 8.61
N SER A 548 2.53 -0.01 7.69
CA SER A 548 3.75 0.31 6.93
C SER A 548 3.65 1.59 6.09
N LEU A 549 2.44 2.09 5.81
CA LEU A 549 2.25 3.35 5.09
C LEU A 549 2.88 4.53 5.84
N PHE A 550 2.76 4.52 7.17
CA PHE A 550 3.31 5.55 8.08
C PHE A 550 4.81 5.41 8.35
N VAL A 551 5.49 4.57 7.57
CA VAL A 551 6.94 4.44 7.53
C VAL A 551 7.49 5.02 6.22
N TYR A 552 6.66 5.19 5.18
CA TYR A 552 7.09 5.84 3.95
C TYR A 552 6.96 7.35 4.09
N PRO A 553 8.04 8.12 3.89
CA PRO A 553 8.00 9.58 3.92
C PRO A 553 7.38 10.18 2.62
N VAL A 554 6.38 9.51 2.04
CA VAL A 554 5.74 9.88 0.77
C VAL A 554 4.24 9.60 0.89
N SER A 555 3.51 10.52 1.53
CA SER A 555 2.06 10.39 1.73
C SER A 555 1.20 11.20 0.75
N ARG A 556 1.82 12.12 0.01
CA ARG A 556 1.12 13.08 -0.86
C ARG A 556 1.58 12.94 -2.30
N VAL A 557 0.65 13.17 -3.22
CA VAL A 557 0.97 13.37 -4.64
C VAL A 557 1.85 14.61 -4.72
N THR A 558 3.05 14.44 -5.27
CA THR A 558 3.92 15.59 -5.50
C THR A 558 3.60 16.24 -6.84
N GLY A 559 3.39 17.57 -6.86
CA GLY A 559 3.05 18.31 -8.06
C GLY A 559 4.25 18.42 -9.01
N GLY A 560 3.98 18.35 -10.31
CA GLY A 560 4.96 18.33 -11.39
C GLY A 560 4.93 16.98 -12.12
N GLY A 561 5.16 16.96 -13.43
CA GLY A 561 5.13 15.73 -14.25
C GLY A 561 6.16 14.65 -13.88
N HIS A 562 6.83 14.78 -12.74
CA HIS A 562 7.86 13.89 -12.19
C HIS A 562 7.52 13.43 -10.76
N GLY A 563 6.30 13.70 -10.28
CA GLY A 563 5.92 13.53 -8.87
C GLY A 563 5.44 12.13 -8.48
N GLY A 564 5.81 11.71 -7.27
CA GLY A 564 5.45 10.42 -6.70
C GLY A 564 3.94 10.27 -6.51
N ASP A 565 3.35 9.30 -7.19
CA ASP A 565 1.94 8.94 -7.02
C ASP A 565 1.75 8.16 -5.71
N ALA A 566 1.14 8.79 -4.70
CA ALA A 566 0.81 8.13 -3.42
C ALA A 566 -0.10 6.89 -3.60
N THR A 567 -0.85 6.80 -4.71
CA THR A 567 -1.73 5.68 -5.04
C THR A 567 -0.95 4.37 -5.11
N ARG A 568 0.21 4.36 -5.80
CA ARG A 568 1.00 3.12 -5.96
C ARG A 568 1.47 2.55 -4.62
N TYR A 569 1.80 3.42 -3.66
CA TYR A 569 2.22 3.01 -2.31
C TYR A 569 1.07 2.46 -1.47
N MET A 570 -0.13 3.04 -1.55
CA MET A 570 -1.29 2.57 -0.77
C MET A 570 -2.09 1.47 -1.46
N PHE A 571 -1.85 1.20 -2.75
CA PHE A 571 -2.65 0.31 -3.60
C PHE A 571 -2.87 -1.08 -2.99
N HIS A 572 -1.88 -1.64 -2.28
CA HIS A 572 -2.04 -2.93 -1.61
C HIS A 572 -3.18 -2.93 -0.58
N THR A 573 -3.44 -1.81 0.10
CA THR A 573 -4.55 -1.73 1.08
C THR A 573 -5.92 -1.75 0.39
N LEU A 574 -6.06 -1.03 -0.74
CA LEU A 574 -7.24 -1.07 -1.61
C LEU A 574 -7.47 -2.48 -2.15
N LEU A 575 -6.41 -3.13 -2.65
CA LEU A 575 -6.46 -4.48 -3.19
C LEU A 575 -6.88 -5.53 -2.15
N LEU A 576 -6.44 -5.37 -0.90
CA LEU A 576 -6.77 -6.29 0.19
C LEU A 576 -8.12 -6.03 0.86
N ALA A 577 -8.70 -4.84 0.68
CA ALA A 577 -9.92 -4.45 1.38
C ALA A 577 -11.12 -5.38 1.15
N PRO A 578 -11.46 -5.79 -0.10
CA PRO A 578 -12.56 -6.73 -0.35
C PRO A 578 -12.30 -8.11 0.28
N ILE A 579 -11.04 -8.53 0.32
CA ILE A 579 -10.61 -9.81 0.90
C ILE A 579 -10.81 -9.80 2.41
N VAL A 580 -10.35 -8.76 3.09
CA VAL A 580 -10.48 -8.60 4.55
C VAL A 580 -11.94 -8.52 4.96
N MET A 581 -12.76 -7.79 4.19
CA MET A 581 -14.20 -7.73 4.43
C MET A 581 -14.85 -9.12 4.28
N GLY A 582 -14.50 -9.86 3.23
CA GLY A 582 -14.94 -11.25 3.04
C GLY A 582 -14.52 -12.15 4.21
N LEU A 583 -13.29 -12.03 4.69
CA LEU A 583 -12.80 -12.77 5.86
C LEU A 583 -13.63 -12.44 7.12
N LEU A 584 -13.96 -11.18 7.37
CA LEU A 584 -14.80 -10.78 8.51
C LEU A 584 -16.23 -11.33 8.42
N LEU A 585 -16.80 -11.38 7.22
CA LEU A 585 -18.12 -11.95 6.97
C LEU A 585 -18.12 -13.48 7.11
N SER A 586 -16.96 -14.13 6.95
CA SER A 586 -16.80 -15.58 7.13
C SER A 586 -16.61 -16.03 8.58
N LEU A 587 -16.53 -15.11 9.54
CA LEU A 587 -16.25 -15.46 10.94
C LEU A 587 -17.41 -16.26 11.55
N LYS A 588 -17.07 -17.40 12.16
CA LYS A 588 -18.01 -18.25 12.91
C LYS A 588 -18.05 -17.85 14.38
N LYS A 589 -19.23 -17.98 15.00
CA LYS A 589 -19.41 -17.76 16.44
C LYS A 589 -18.55 -18.75 17.23
N LYS A 590 -17.91 -18.30 18.31
CA LYS A 590 -17.16 -19.17 19.22
C LYS A 590 -18.10 -20.23 19.82
N PRO A 591 -17.63 -21.47 20.00
CA PRO A 591 -18.39 -22.45 20.77
C PRO A 591 -18.66 -21.88 22.16
N GLN A 592 -19.92 -21.92 22.61
CA GLN A 592 -20.24 -21.62 23.99
C GLN A 592 -19.53 -22.66 24.85
N LYS A 593 -18.72 -22.19 25.81
CA LYS A 593 -18.31 -23.08 26.90
C LYS A 593 -19.58 -23.31 27.72
N GLU A 594 -20.14 -24.51 27.65
CA GLU A 594 -21.06 -24.97 28.69
C GLU A 594 -20.34 -24.75 30.02
N LYS A 595 -20.97 -23.98 30.89
CA LYS A 595 -20.43 -23.57 32.18
C LYS A 595 -20.66 -24.66 33.21
#